data_AF-A0A0P9JT95-F1
#
_entry.id   AF-A0A0P9JT95-F1
#
_cell.length_a   1.000
_cell.length_b   1.000
_cell.length_c   1.000
_cell.angle_alpha   90.00
_cell.angle_beta   90.00
_cell.angle_gamma   90.00
#
_symmetry.space_group_name_H-M   'P 1'
#
loop_
_entity.id
_entity.type
_entity.pdbx_description
1 polymer ?
#
loop_
_entity_poly.entity_id
_entity_poly.type
_entity_poly.pdbx_seq_one_letter_code
_entity_poly.pdbx_strand_id
1 'polypeptide(L)'
;MKHNVILIVLDGLNYDVARHAMGHLQAWHDAGRAALYKLECELPALSRPLYECILTGVAPIDSGIVHNNVSRLSRERSIFHYAR
;
A
#
# COMPACT_ATOMS: atom_id res chain seq x y z
N MET A 1 -23.90 -6.62 -2.46
CA MET A 1 -23.30 -7.35 -3.61
C MET A 1 -21.85 -7.65 -3.28
N LYS A 2 -21.32 -8.82 -3.65
CA LYS A 2 -19.91 -9.15 -3.47
C LYS A 2 -19.12 -8.53 -4.62
N HIS A 3 -18.09 -7.74 -4.31
CA HIS A 3 -17.22 -7.13 -5.31
C HIS A 3 -15.83 -7.75 -5.19
N ASN A 4 -15.26 -8.17 -6.30
CA ASN A 4 -13.86 -8.58 -6.35
C ASN A 4 -13.01 -7.32 -6.28
N VAL A 5 -12.06 -7.29 -5.35
CA VAL A 5 -11.12 -6.18 -5.16
C VAL A 5 -9.72 -6.69 -5.46
N ILE A 6 -8.97 -5.91 -6.24
CA ILE A 6 -7.57 -6.18 -6.54
C ILE A 6 -6.76 -5.02 -5.98
N LEU A 7 -5.83 -5.31 -5.08
CA LEU A 7 -4.82 -4.36 -4.60
C LEU A 7 -3.53 -4.60 -5.36
N ILE A 8 -3.00 -3.56 -6.00
CA ILE A 8 -1.72 -3.57 -6.71
C ILE A 8 -0.76 -2.65 -5.97
N VAL A 9 0.41 -3.17 -5.58
CA VAL A 9 1.49 -2.40 -4.96
C VAL A 9 2.64 -2.29 -5.95
N LEU A 10 3.05 -1.07 -6.25
CA LEU A 10 4.19 -0.77 -7.13
C LEU A 10 5.38 -0.36 -6.25
N ASP A 11 6.35 -1.25 -6.07
CA ASP A 11 7.51 -0.99 -5.21
C ASP A 11 8.37 0.16 -5.77
N GLY A 12 8.87 1.01 -4.87
CA GLY A 12 9.73 2.14 -5.21
C GLY A 12 9.08 3.26 -6.03
N LEU A 13 7.77 3.23 -6.28
CA LEU A 13 7.08 4.27 -7.02
C LEU A 13 6.64 5.42 -6.11
N ASN A 14 7.34 6.56 -6.19
CA ASN A 14 6.94 7.77 -5.48
C ASN A 14 5.78 8.50 -6.20
N TYR A 15 5.13 9.41 -5.46
CA TYR A 15 3.96 10.15 -5.96
C TYR A 15 4.24 10.99 -7.22
N ASP A 16 5.35 11.73 -7.24
CA ASP A 16 5.66 12.66 -8.33
C ASP A 16 6.03 11.92 -9.63
N VAL A 17 6.74 10.80 -9.52
CA VAL A 17 7.02 9.88 -10.62
C VAL A 17 5.72 9.24 -11.12
N ALA A 18 4.81 8.82 -10.22
CA ALA A 18 3.51 8.28 -10.63
C ALA A 18 2.68 9.31 -11.42
N ARG A 19 2.65 10.56 -10.95
CA ARG A 19 2.01 11.68 -11.66
C ARG A 19 2.57 11.90 -13.06
N HIS A 20 3.90 11.83 -13.19
CA HIS A 20 4.58 12.06 -14.45
C HIS A 20 4.44 10.88 -15.43
N ALA A 21 4.62 9.65 -14.94
CA ALA A 21 4.78 8.47 -15.78
C ALA A 21 3.47 7.69 -16.03
N MET A 22 2.45 7.80 -15.16
CA MET A 22 1.22 7.01 -15.25
C MET A 22 0.07 7.76 -15.92
N GLY A 23 0.30 8.32 -17.10
CA GLY A 23 -0.67 9.17 -17.82
C GLY A 23 -2.04 8.51 -18.04
N HIS A 24 -2.09 7.19 -18.24
CA HIS A 24 -3.37 6.48 -18.35
C HIS A 24 -4.21 6.58 -17.08
N LEU A 25 -3.62 6.40 -15.89
CA LEU A 25 -4.36 6.53 -14.62
C LEU A 25 -4.75 7.98 -14.36
N GLN A 26 -3.92 8.95 -14.76
CA GLN A 26 -4.27 10.37 -14.68
C GLN A 26 -5.52 10.68 -15.52
N ALA A 27 -5.61 10.15 -16.75
CA ALA A 27 -6.80 10.35 -17.59
C ALA A 27 -8.08 9.80 -16.96
N TRP A 28 -8.02 8.68 -16.23
CA TRP A 28 -9.17 8.15 -15.49
C TRP A 28 -9.57 9.05 -14.31
N HIS A 29 -8.57 9.62 -13.61
CA HIS A 29 -8.81 10.56 -12.54
C HIS A 29 -9.47 11.85 -13.06
N ASP A 30 -8.92 12.45 -14.11
CA ASP A 30 -9.45 13.68 -14.73
C ASP A 30 -10.87 13.50 -15.29
N ALA A 31 -11.20 12.29 -15.74
CA ALA A 31 -12.55 11.93 -16.16
C ALA A 31 -13.54 11.69 -15.00
N GLY A 32 -13.13 11.85 -13.74
CA GLY A 32 -13.97 11.61 -12.55
C GLY A 32 -14.26 10.12 -12.29
N ARG A 33 -13.47 9.21 -12.88
CA ARG A 33 -13.67 7.75 -12.78
C ARG A 33 -12.71 7.07 -11.81
N ALA A 34 -11.75 7.82 -11.26
CA ALA A 34 -10.79 7.35 -10.27
C ALA A 34 -10.47 8.46 -9.27
N ALA A 35 -9.99 8.07 -8.10
CA ALA A 35 -9.50 8.98 -7.07
C ALA A 35 -7.98 8.85 -6.94
N LEU A 36 -7.31 9.99 -6.72
CA LEU A 36 -5.88 10.07 -6.49
C LEU A 36 -5.61 10.73 -5.14
N TYR A 37 -4.80 10.09 -4.32
CA TYR A 37 -4.41 10.58 -3.00
C TYR A 37 -2.89 10.64 -2.89
N LYS A 38 -2.38 11.69 -2.25
CA LYS A 38 -0.98 11.75 -1.81
C LYS A 38 -0.93 11.25 -0.37
N LEU A 39 -0.06 10.28 -0.11
CA LEU A 39 0.12 9.67 1.20
C LEU A 39 1.57 9.84 1.65
N GLU A 40 1.76 10.01 2.95
CA GLU A 40 3.06 9.87 3.60
C GLU A 40 3.22 8.42 4.08
N CYS A 41 4.37 7.81 3.82
CA CYS A 41 4.63 6.45 4.27
C CYS A 41 5.14 6.44 5.71
N GLU A 42 4.81 5.37 6.43
CA GLU A 42 5.40 5.11 7.74
C GLU A 42 6.92 4.90 7.66
N LEU A 43 7.57 5.00 8.81
CA LEU A 43 9.01 4.76 8.95
C LEU A 43 9.28 3.44 9.69
N PRO A 44 10.31 2.67 9.28
CA PRO A 44 11.23 2.94 8.17
C PRO A 44 10.60 2.63 6.81
N ALA A 45 10.90 3.48 5.81
CA ALA A 45 10.39 3.38 4.45
C ALA A 45 11.08 2.27 3.64
N LEU A 46 10.96 1.03 4.10
CA LEU A 46 11.49 -0.18 3.48
C LEU A 46 10.33 -1.09 3.06
N SER A 47 10.52 -1.88 2.00
CA SER A 47 9.46 -2.70 1.41
C SER A 47 8.78 -3.63 2.44
N ARG A 48 9.54 -4.41 3.22
CA ARG A 48 8.95 -5.39 4.16
C ARG A 48 8.16 -4.73 5.30
N PRO A 49 8.68 -3.69 6.01
CA PRO A 49 7.90 -2.89 6.95
C PRO A 49 6.62 -2.28 6.35
N LEU A 50 6.73 -1.63 5.18
CA LEU A 50 5.60 -0.93 4.57
C LEU A 50 4.53 -1.89 4.04
N TYR A 51 4.89 -3.09 3.60
CA TYR A 51 3.93 -4.11 3.18
C TYR A 51 3.14 -4.68 4.35
N GLU A 52 3.79 -4.87 5.50
CA GLU A 52 3.07 -5.21 6.73
C GLU A 52 2.08 -4.08 7.09
N CYS A 53 2.56 -2.83 7.10
CA CYS A 53 1.77 -1.67 7.47
C CYS A 53 0.56 -1.46 6.56
N ILE A 54 0.73 -1.48 5.23
CA ILE A 54 -0.39 -1.23 4.29
C ILE A 54 -1.46 -2.31 4.36
N LEU A 55 -1.07 -3.56 4.67
CA LEU A 55 -2.00 -4.67 4.73
C LEU A 55 -2.73 -4.77 6.06
N THR A 56 -2.18 -4.24 7.14
CA THR A 56 -2.68 -4.44 8.52
C THR A 56 -3.17 -3.15 9.18
N GLY A 57 -2.71 -1.99 8.68
CA GLY A 57 -2.92 -0.69 9.31
C GLY A 57 -2.07 -0.46 10.56
N VAL A 58 -1.11 -1.34 10.87
CA VAL A 58 -0.26 -1.26 12.07
C VAL A 58 1.12 -0.70 11.70
N ALA A 59 1.59 0.32 12.44
CA ALA A 59 2.87 0.95 12.17
C ALA A 59 4.05 -0.05 12.34
N PRO A 60 5.19 0.15 11.64
CA PRO A 60 6.35 -0.74 11.75
C PRO A 60 6.86 -0.94 13.18
N ILE A 61 6.88 0.14 13.99
CA ILE A 61 7.36 0.09 15.38
C ILE A 61 6.46 -0.78 16.27
N ASP A 62 5.15 -0.80 16.00
CA ASP A 62 4.17 -1.56 16.78
C ASP A 62 4.07 -3.02 16.31
N SER A 63 4.10 -3.24 15.00
CA SER A 63 4.10 -4.60 14.42
C SER A 63 5.40 -5.36 14.68
N GLY A 64 6.50 -4.64 14.92
CA GLY A 64 7.85 -5.18 15.05
C GLY A 64 8.48 -5.65 13.74
N ILE A 65 7.85 -5.41 12.59
CA ILE A 65 8.45 -5.62 11.27
C ILE A 65 9.18 -4.33 10.87
N VAL A 66 10.36 -4.11 11.44
CA VAL A 66 11.13 -2.85 11.30
C VAL A 66 12.29 -2.95 10.28
N HIS A 67 12.52 -4.12 9.68
CA HIS A 67 13.62 -4.31 8.73
C HIS A 67 13.28 -5.40 7.69
N ASN A 68 13.92 -5.34 6.52
CA ASN A 68 13.70 -6.30 5.42
C ASN A 68 14.03 -7.75 5.79
N ASN A 69 15.00 -7.94 6.69
CA ASN A 69 15.43 -9.27 7.13
C ASN A 69 14.56 -9.85 8.26
N VAL A 70 13.49 -9.16 8.70
CA VAL A 70 12.54 -9.73 9.67
C VAL A 70 11.65 -10.74 8.95
N SER A 71 12.04 -12.02 9.02
CA SER A 71 11.35 -13.13 8.38
C SER A 71 10.52 -13.92 9.39
N ARG A 72 9.25 -13.53 9.54
CA ARG A 72 8.23 -14.26 10.31
C ARG A 72 6.83 -13.99 9.78
N LEU A 73 5.87 -14.79 10.21
CA LEU A 73 4.45 -14.52 10.00
C LEU A 73 4.02 -13.23 10.73
N SER A 74 3.07 -12.53 10.13
CA SER A 74 2.36 -11.42 10.76
C SER A 74 1.60 -11.93 12.00
N ARG A 75 1.48 -11.06 13.01
CA ARG A 75 0.62 -11.28 14.18
C ARG A 75 -0.68 -10.47 14.11
N GLU A 76 -0.83 -9.67 13.05
CA GLU A 76 -1.89 -8.68 12.90
C GLU A 76 -3.01 -9.18 11.97
N ARG A 77 -4.15 -8.51 12.02
CA ARG A 77 -5.26 -8.79 11.10
C ARG A 77 -5.08 -7.97 9.82
N SER A 78 -4.76 -8.66 8.73
CA SER A 78 -4.65 -8.03 7.42
C SER A 78 -6.00 -7.86 6.70
N ILE A 79 -6.02 -7.03 5.64
CA ILE A 79 -7.15 -6.85 4.72
C ILE A 79 -7.78 -8.16 4.22
N PHE A 80 -6.96 -9.21 4.06
CA PHE A 80 -7.42 -10.52 3.59
C PHE A 80 -8.25 -11.29 4.62
N HIS A 81 -8.15 -10.94 5.91
CA HIS A 81 -9.03 -11.48 6.93
C HIS A 81 -10.45 -10.87 6.85
N TYR A 82 -10.56 -9.68 6.28
CA TYR A 82 -11.83 -8.95 6.10
C TYR A 82 -12.47 -9.23 4.75
N ALA A 83 -11.67 -9.45 3.70
CA ALA A 83 -12.15 -9.83 2.37
C ALA A 83 -12.57 -11.32 2.35
N ARG A 84 -13.88 -11.60 2.43
CA ARG A 84 -14.46 -12.96 2.33
C ARG A 84 -15.24 -13.16 1.03
#